data_AF-A0A1V9FYE1-F1
#
_entry.id   AF-A0A1V9FYE1-F1
#
_cell.length_a   1.000
_cell.length_b   1.000
_cell.length_c   1.000
_cell.angle_alpha   90.00
_cell.angle_beta   90.00
_cell.angle_gamma   90.00
#
_symmetry.space_group_name_H-M   'P 1'
#
loop_
_entity.id
_entity.type
_entity.pdbx_description
1 polymer ?
#
loop_
_entity_poly.entity_id
_entity_poly.type
_entity_poly.pdbx_seq_one_letter_code
_entity_poly.pdbx_strand_id
1 'polypeptide(L)'
;MTINTNNITIKNNEKFNPANYPKAMSELFALRSGISEASVYFKVEIVVSYLKNHSLQTDWVDANPSLTRMVTSGFFKTSNLESLFESARDNKIFLKDYEEYISTQLLTGKG
;
A
#
# COMPACT_ATOMS: atom_id res chain seq x y z
N MET A 1 -6.72 -21.92 -6.31
CA MET A 1 -6.77 -20.98 -5.18
C MET A 1 -5.72 -21.42 -4.18
N THR A 2 -4.70 -20.60 -3.91
CA THR A 2 -3.73 -20.89 -2.86
C THR A 2 -3.76 -19.73 -1.88
N ILE A 3 -4.48 -19.92 -0.79
CA ILE A 3 -4.51 -18.98 0.32
C ILE A 3 -3.34 -19.38 1.24
N ASN A 4 -2.17 -18.78 1.01
CA ASN A 4 -1.05 -18.92 1.95
C ASN A 4 -1.12 -17.75 2.95
N THR A 5 -2.11 -17.79 3.84
CA THR A 5 -2.22 -16.88 4.98
C THR A 5 -1.20 -17.32 6.02
N ASN A 6 -0.02 -16.71 6.01
CA ASN A 6 0.71 -16.53 7.25
C ASN A 6 -0.21 -15.68 8.13
N ASN A 7 -0.92 -16.27 9.09
CA ASN A 7 -1.87 -15.56 9.94
C ASN A 7 -1.11 -14.53 10.79
N ILE A 8 -1.02 -13.29 10.28
CA ILE A 8 -0.46 -12.16 11.02
C ILE A 8 -1.54 -11.70 11.98
N THR A 9 -1.36 -11.96 13.28
CA THR A 9 -2.24 -11.41 14.31
C THR A 9 -1.68 -10.08 14.79
N ILE A 10 -2.31 -8.98 14.40
CA ILE A 10 -1.96 -7.62 14.86
C ILE A 10 -2.80 -7.32 16.10
N LYS A 11 -2.17 -6.96 17.21
CA LYS A 11 -2.92 -6.65 18.45
C LYS A 11 -3.59 -5.28 18.32
N ASN A 12 -4.72 -5.05 18.98
CA ASN A 12 -5.52 -3.81 18.86
C ASN A 12 -4.79 -2.48 19.19
N ASN A 13 -3.67 -2.52 19.93
CA ASN A 13 -2.87 -1.34 20.30
C ASN A 13 -1.44 -1.39 19.77
N GLU A 14 -1.15 -2.31 18.86
CA GLU A 14 0.16 -2.44 18.23
C GLU A 14 0.39 -1.29 17.25
N LYS A 15 1.57 -0.68 17.29
CA LYS A 15 2.00 0.31 16.29
C LYS A 15 2.63 -0.40 15.11
N PHE A 16 2.50 0.20 13.92
CA PHE A 16 3.19 -0.34 12.75
C PHE A 16 4.71 -0.21 12.91
N ASN A 17 5.43 -1.30 12.62
CA ASN A 17 6.88 -1.31 12.51
C ASN A 17 7.27 -2.06 11.23
N PRO A 18 7.90 -1.40 10.23
CA PRO A 18 8.25 -2.03 8.95
C PRO A 18 9.20 -3.22 9.10
N ALA A 19 10.04 -3.25 10.14
CA ALA A 19 10.97 -4.34 10.38
C ALA A 19 10.28 -5.69 10.64
N ASN A 20 9.02 -5.67 11.09
CA ASN A 20 8.23 -6.87 11.35
C ASN A 20 7.66 -7.50 10.07
N TYR A 21 7.68 -6.78 8.94
CA TYR A 21 6.96 -7.16 7.72
C TYR A 21 7.85 -7.10 6.46
N PRO A 22 8.99 -7.81 6.41
CA PRO A 22 9.98 -7.68 5.35
C PRO A 22 9.43 -7.98 3.94
N LYS A 23 8.47 -8.92 3.82
CA LYS A 23 7.82 -9.23 2.54
C LYS A 23 6.99 -8.05 2.02
N ALA A 24 6.18 -7.44 2.88
CA ALA A 24 5.40 -6.26 2.56
C ALA A 24 6.32 -5.09 2.19
N MET A 25 7.45 -4.92 2.87
CA MET A 25 8.41 -3.86 2.55
C MET A 25 9.10 -4.08 1.21
N SER A 26 9.39 -5.33 0.85
CA SER A 26 9.90 -5.67 -0.49
C SER A 26 8.90 -5.36 -1.59
N GLU A 27 7.61 -5.65 -1.37
CA GLU A 27 6.53 -5.27 -2.29
C GLU A 27 6.41 -3.74 -2.43
N LEU A 28 6.43 -3.00 -1.31
CA LEU A 28 6.38 -1.54 -1.32
C LEU A 28 7.56 -0.93 -2.06
N PHE A 29 8.77 -1.46 -1.87
CA PHE A 29 9.96 -0.99 -2.58
C PHE A 29 9.83 -1.19 -4.10
N ALA A 30 9.34 -2.35 -4.54
CA ALA A 30 9.13 -2.62 -5.96
C ALA A 30 8.05 -1.70 -6.55
N LEU A 31 6.94 -1.53 -5.84
CA LEU A 31 5.86 -0.61 -6.23
C LEU A 31 6.38 0.82 -6.35
N ARG A 32 7.03 1.35 -5.30
CA ARG A 32 7.62 2.71 -5.26
C ARG A 32 8.54 2.94 -6.45
N SER A 33 9.42 1.98 -6.72
CA SER A 33 10.40 2.08 -7.80
C SER A 33 9.73 2.08 -9.17
N GLY A 34 8.68 1.27 -9.35
CA GLY A 34 7.93 1.21 -10.60
C GLY A 34 7.07 2.45 -10.87
N ILE A 35 6.70 3.22 -9.84
CA ILE A 35 5.86 4.42 -9.96
C ILE A 35 6.60 5.72 -9.63
N SER A 36 7.93 5.70 -9.63
CA SER A 36 8.74 6.88 -9.25
C SER A 36 8.42 8.09 -10.13
N GLU A 37 8.34 7.87 -11.43
CA GLU A 37 8.08 8.90 -12.45
C GLU A 37 6.60 9.26 -12.60
N ALA A 38 5.70 8.56 -11.90
CA ALA A 38 4.28 8.90 -11.93
C ALA A 38 4.06 10.29 -11.30
N SER A 39 3.07 11.01 -11.80
CA SER A 39 2.66 12.29 -11.25
C SER A 39 2.36 12.19 -9.75
N VAL A 40 2.66 13.25 -8.99
CA VAL A 40 2.39 13.30 -7.54
C VAL A 40 0.90 13.46 -7.23
N TYR A 41 0.10 13.98 -8.17
CA TYR A 41 -1.33 14.18 -7.97
C TYR A 41 -2.03 12.87 -7.62
N PHE A 42 -2.68 12.88 -6.45
CA PHE A 42 -3.37 11.72 -5.85
C PHE A 42 -2.53 10.44 -5.75
N LYS A 43 -1.20 10.52 -5.81
CA LYS A 43 -0.33 9.34 -5.86
C LYS A 43 -0.52 8.44 -4.64
N VAL A 44 -0.55 9.05 -3.47
CA VAL A 44 -0.70 8.35 -2.19
C VAL A 44 -2.11 7.79 -2.07
N GLU A 45 -3.12 8.60 -2.38
CA GLU A 45 -4.53 8.27 -2.29
C GLU A 45 -4.87 7.08 -3.18
N ILE A 46 -4.39 7.07 -4.42
CA ILE A 46 -4.57 5.96 -5.37
C ILE A 46 -3.94 4.68 -4.82
N VAL A 47 -2.67 4.73 -4.40
CA VAL A 47 -1.97 3.53 -3.92
C VAL A 47 -2.61 2.99 -2.64
N VAL A 48 -2.82 3.84 -1.63
CA VAL A 48 -3.39 3.42 -0.34
C VAL A 48 -4.80 2.88 -0.53
N SER A 49 -5.65 3.55 -1.31
CA SER A 49 -7.03 3.10 -1.53
C SER A 49 -7.07 1.78 -2.29
N TYR A 50 -6.24 1.62 -3.32
CA TYR A 50 -6.10 0.34 -4.02
C TYR A 50 -5.65 -0.79 -3.06
N LEU A 51 -4.59 -0.59 -2.27
CA LEU A 51 -4.11 -1.60 -1.33
C LEU A 51 -5.11 -1.95 -0.22
N LYS A 52 -5.97 -1.00 0.15
CA LYS A 52 -6.91 -1.17 1.26
C LYS A 52 -8.17 -1.94 0.87
N ASN A 53 -8.70 -1.68 -0.32
CA ASN A 53 -10.00 -2.24 -0.74
C ASN A 53 -10.22 -2.28 -2.25
N HIS A 54 -9.18 -2.06 -3.06
CA HIS A 54 -9.25 -2.06 -4.53
C HIS A 54 -10.26 -1.03 -5.10
N SER A 55 -10.58 0.01 -4.32
CA SER A 55 -11.49 1.10 -4.74
C SER A 55 -10.70 2.35 -5.12
N LEU A 56 -11.11 3.04 -6.19
CA LEU A 56 -10.51 4.30 -6.63
C LEU A 56 -11.61 5.31 -6.97
N GLN A 57 -11.44 6.56 -6.56
CA GLN A 57 -12.37 7.64 -6.92
C GLN A 57 -12.10 8.10 -8.35
N THR A 58 -13.16 8.37 -9.12
CA THR A 58 -13.07 8.79 -10.53
C THR A 58 -12.15 10.01 -10.71
N ASP A 59 -12.26 11.01 -9.85
CA ASP A 59 -11.43 12.23 -9.94
C ASP A 59 -9.93 11.93 -9.80
N TRP A 60 -9.55 10.91 -9.01
CA TRP A 60 -8.16 10.49 -8.87
C TRP A 60 -7.68 9.74 -10.12
N VAL A 61 -8.55 8.91 -10.69
CA VAL A 61 -8.28 8.17 -11.93
C VAL A 61 -8.02 9.14 -13.08
N ASP A 62 -8.87 10.16 -13.22
CA ASP A 62 -8.78 11.15 -14.30
C ASP A 62 -7.55 12.05 -14.16
N ALA A 63 -7.17 12.38 -12.92
CA ALA A 63 -5.99 13.18 -12.64
C ALA A 63 -4.66 12.40 -12.80
N ASN A 64 -4.68 11.07 -12.65
CA ASN A 64 -3.48 10.24 -12.77
C ASN A 64 -3.77 8.85 -13.41
N PRO A 65 -4.18 8.83 -14.70
CA PRO A 65 -4.63 7.60 -15.36
C PRO A 65 -3.51 6.59 -15.57
N SER A 66 -2.28 7.06 -15.78
CA SER A 66 -1.10 6.20 -15.95
C SER A 66 -0.79 5.44 -14.66
N LEU A 67 -0.72 6.14 -13.52
CA LEU A 67 -0.52 5.51 -12.22
C LEU A 67 -1.62 4.51 -11.90
N THR A 68 -2.88 4.91 -12.10
CA THR A 68 -4.04 4.05 -11.88
C THR A 68 -3.94 2.74 -12.68
N ARG A 69 -3.58 2.84 -13.96
CA ARG A 69 -3.38 1.64 -14.80
C ARG A 69 -2.24 0.76 -14.29
N MET A 70 -1.13 1.37 -13.87
CA MET A 70 0.01 0.63 -13.33
C MET A 70 -0.37 -0.16 -12.07
N VAL A 71 -1.02 0.47 -11.09
CA VAL A 71 -1.37 -0.19 -9.82
C VAL A 71 -2.46 -1.26 -9.99
N THR A 72 -3.44 -1.04 -10.89
CA THR A 72 -4.55 -1.97 -11.13
C THR A 72 -4.23 -3.10 -12.11
N SER A 73 -3.10 -3.03 -12.82
CA SER A 73 -2.72 -4.03 -13.85
C SER A 73 -2.38 -5.42 -13.30
N GLY A 74 -2.15 -5.54 -11.99
CA GLY A 74 -1.58 -6.75 -11.38
C GLY A 74 -0.09 -6.96 -11.65
N PHE A 75 0.60 -5.97 -12.27
CA PHE A 75 2.04 -6.02 -12.49
C PHE A 75 2.84 -6.07 -11.18
N PHE A 76 2.41 -5.31 -10.17
CA PHE A 76 3.03 -5.31 -8.85
C PHE A 76 2.39 -6.38 -7.98
N LYS A 77 3.21 -7.17 -7.30
CA LYS A 77 2.74 -8.04 -6.21
C LYS A 77 2.49 -7.17 -4.98
N THR A 78 1.25 -7.17 -4.50
CA THR A 78 0.78 -6.35 -3.37
C THR A 78 0.09 -7.17 -2.28
N SER A 79 0.08 -8.50 -2.42
CA SER A 79 -0.65 -9.40 -1.53
C SER A 79 -0.27 -9.27 -0.05
N ASN A 80 1.01 -9.02 0.28
CA ASN A 80 1.42 -8.86 1.67
C ASN A 80 1.07 -7.47 2.19
N LEU A 81 1.13 -6.42 1.35
CA LEU A 81 0.64 -5.09 1.71
C LEU A 81 -0.86 -5.10 2.03
N GLU A 82 -1.65 -5.71 1.15
CA GLU A 82 -3.10 -5.86 1.31
C GLU A 82 -3.45 -6.67 2.57
N SER A 83 -2.72 -7.78 2.80
CA SER A 83 -2.92 -8.61 3.99
C SER A 83 -2.73 -7.84 5.30
N LEU A 84 -1.85 -6.82 5.34
CA LEU A 84 -1.67 -5.99 6.53
C LEU A 84 -2.88 -5.07 6.77
N PHE A 85 -3.46 -4.50 5.73
CA PHE A 85 -4.72 -3.75 5.85
C PHE A 85 -5.85 -4.64 6.36
N GLU A 86 -5.98 -5.87 5.82
CA GLU A 86 -7.01 -6.82 6.23
C GLU A 86 -6.84 -7.29 7.67
N SER A 87 -5.59 -7.57 8.08
CA SER A 87 -5.26 -8.07 9.42
C SER A 87 -5.36 -6.99 10.50
N ALA A 88 -5.22 -5.72 10.13
CA ALA A 88 -5.27 -4.58 11.04
C ALA A 88 -6.62 -3.85 11.06
N ARG A 89 -7.69 -4.39 10.45
CA ARG A 89 -8.99 -3.70 10.30
C ARG A 89 -9.55 -3.09 11.59
N ASP A 90 -9.33 -3.75 12.73
CA ASP A 90 -9.79 -3.29 14.05
C ASP A 90 -8.76 -2.44 14.81
N ASN A 91 -7.51 -2.39 14.34
CA ASN A 91 -6.45 -1.58 14.94
C ASN A 91 -6.23 -0.27 14.16
N LYS A 92 -6.95 0.78 14.58
CA LYS A 92 -6.84 2.12 13.98
C LYS A 92 -5.46 2.77 14.12
N ILE A 93 -4.72 2.44 15.18
CA ILE A 93 -3.37 2.98 15.42
C ILE A 93 -2.42 2.42 14.36
N PHE A 94 -2.44 1.10 14.18
CA PHE A 94 -1.64 0.42 13.17
C PHE A 94 -1.96 0.93 11.78
N LEU A 95 -3.24 1.00 11.41
CA LEU A 95 -3.65 1.47 10.08
C LEU A 95 -3.16 2.89 9.81
N LYS A 96 -3.27 3.79 10.78
CA LYS A 96 -2.76 5.16 10.64
C LYS A 96 -1.25 5.18 10.43
N ASP A 97 -0.49 4.53 11.30
CA ASP A 97 0.98 4.49 11.22
C ASP A 97 1.45 3.84 9.90
N TYR A 98 0.70 2.85 9.41
CA TYR A 98 1.00 2.14 8.17
C TYR A 98 0.70 2.99 6.92
N GLU A 99 -0.46 3.66 6.88
CA GLU A 99 -0.81 4.61 5.81
C GLU A 99 0.20 5.76 5.76
N GLU A 100 0.63 6.30 6.91
CA GLU A 100 1.64 7.36 7.02
C GLU A 100 3.02 6.89 6.52
N TYR A 101 3.40 5.65 6.86
CA TYR A 101 4.64 5.06 6.38
C TYR A 101 4.64 4.91 4.85
N ILE A 102 3.59 4.33 4.27
CA ILE A 102 3.44 4.20 2.81
C ILE A 102 3.51 5.58 2.16
N SER A 103 2.77 6.56 2.69
CA SER A 103 2.75 7.93 2.18
C SER A 103 4.16 8.52 2.12
N THR A 104 4.92 8.39 3.22
CA THR A 104 6.30 8.86 3.30
C THR A 104 7.19 8.18 2.26
N GLN A 105 7.06 6.86 2.08
CA GLN A 105 7.84 6.12 1.09
C GLN A 105 7.52 6.54 -0.34
N LEU A 106 6.26 6.86 -0.66
CA LEU A 106 5.85 7.24 -2.01
C LEU A 106 6.24 8.68 -2.37
N LEU A 107 6.33 9.57 -1.38
CA LEU A 107 6.66 10.99 -1.58
C LEU A 107 8.15 11.29 -1.47
N THR A 108 8.91 10.47 -0.73
CA THR A 108 10.35 10.66 -0.61
C THR A 108 11.06 10.14 -1.86
N GLY A 109 11.32 11.03 -2.82
CA GLY A 109 12.11 10.73 -4.00
C GLY A 109 13.59 10.55 -3.62
N LYS A 110 14.11 9.32 -3.80
CA LYS A 110 15.52 8.91 -3.65
C LYS A 110 16.11 9.05 -2.23
N GLY A 111 16.38 7.90 -1.62
CA GLY A 111 17.59 7.70 -0.83
C GLY A 111 18.64 7.04 -1.72
#